data_AF-A0A815D239-F1
#
_entry.id   AF-A0A815D239-F1
#
_cell.length_a   1.000
_cell.length_b   1.000
_cell.length_c   1.000
_cell.angle_alpha   90.00
_cell.angle_beta   90.00
_cell.angle_gamma   90.00
#
_symmetry.space_group_name_H-M   'P 1'
#
loop_
_entity.id
_entity.type
_entity.pdbx_description
1 polymer ?
#
loop_
_entity_poly.entity_id
_entity_poly.type
_entity_poly.pdbx_seq_one_letter_code
_entity_poly.pdbx_strand_id
1 'polypeptide(L)'
;MLVFIIILFASTFSRSQASTNVGGMLLQNTIWSRSGGANPYYVISNVYVPRNVTLTIQAGVQILFDRGDFEILVKGFLHVQGTASNPVQFYNGAATNTKWMVTLQSTNLSASFINNAIFTGPQKGLQITTALAGLPQNTGVLVVQNTVFLENTSIESNAYKNG
;
A
#
# COMPACT_ATOMS: atom_id res chain seq x y z
N MET A 1 -49.84 38.16 12.93
CA MET A 1 -48.83 37.55 12.05
C MET A 1 -47.74 36.99 12.96
N LEU A 2 -47.66 35.66 13.11
CA LEU A 2 -46.70 34.99 13.99
C LEU A 2 -45.47 34.60 13.15
N VAL A 3 -44.26 35.03 13.55
CA VAL A 3 -43.02 34.69 12.83
C VAL A 3 -42.44 33.41 13.44
N PHE A 4 -42.37 32.33 12.65
CA PHE A 4 -41.62 31.12 13.00
C PHE A 4 -40.15 31.31 12.63
N ILE A 5 -39.26 31.34 13.63
CA ILE A 5 -37.81 31.31 13.40
C ILE A 5 -37.40 29.83 13.35
N ILE A 6 -37.18 29.31 12.14
CA ILE A 6 -36.55 28.01 11.93
C ILE A 6 -35.03 28.25 12.02
N ILE A 7 -34.42 27.93 13.16
CA ILE A 7 -32.96 27.87 13.26
C ILE A 7 -32.51 26.58 12.58
N LEU A 8 -32.11 26.68 11.32
CA LEU A 8 -31.35 25.64 10.63
C LEU A 8 -29.94 25.60 11.22
N PHE A 9 -29.75 24.81 12.29
CA PHE A 9 -28.41 24.43 12.73
C PHE A 9 -27.85 23.48 11.68
N ALA A 10 -27.13 24.00 10.69
CA ALA A 10 -26.31 23.20 9.81
C ALA A 10 -25.15 22.63 10.65
N SER A 11 -25.41 21.52 11.33
CA SER A 11 -24.36 20.75 12.00
C SER A 11 -23.46 20.17 10.92
N THR A 12 -22.42 20.92 10.56
CA THR A 12 -21.30 20.39 9.79
C THR A 12 -20.64 19.33 10.66
N PHE A 13 -21.00 18.06 10.44
CA PHE A 13 -20.24 16.95 10.98
C PHE A 13 -18.87 17.00 10.32
N SER A 14 -17.90 17.64 10.98
CA SER A 14 -16.50 17.53 10.60
C SER A 14 -16.09 16.08 10.80
N ARG A 15 -15.94 15.34 9.70
CA ARG A 15 -15.45 13.96 9.75
C ARG A 15 -13.98 14.03 10.15
N SER A 16 -13.69 13.80 11.43
CA SER A 16 -12.31 13.63 11.89
C SER A 16 -11.68 12.49 11.10
N GLN A 17 -10.62 12.77 10.35
CA GLN A 17 -9.83 11.73 9.70
C GLN A 17 -9.02 11.04 10.79
N ALA A 18 -9.41 9.81 11.14
CA ALA A 18 -8.63 8.99 12.04
C ALA A 18 -7.47 8.40 11.24
N SER A 19 -6.24 8.63 11.67
CA SER A 19 -5.12 7.87 11.14
C SER A 19 -5.17 6.42 11.63
N THR A 20 -4.66 5.48 10.83
CA THR A 20 -4.56 4.07 11.24
C THR A 20 -3.10 3.64 11.23
N ASN A 21 -2.59 3.21 12.38
CA ASN A 21 -1.28 2.58 12.46
C ASN A 21 -1.37 1.12 11.99
N VAL A 22 -0.47 0.72 11.09
CA VAL A 22 -0.38 -0.64 10.57
C VAL A 22 1.02 -1.21 10.71
N GLY A 23 1.09 -2.53 10.87
CA GLY A 23 2.31 -3.28 11.07
C GLY A 23 2.01 -4.70 11.52
N GLY A 24 3.03 -5.56 11.52
CA GLY A 24 2.89 -6.96 11.89
C GLY A 24 2.27 -7.84 10.80
N MET A 25 1.88 -9.05 11.19
CA MET A 25 1.34 -10.06 10.27
C MET A 25 -0.16 -9.90 10.10
N LEU A 26 -0.62 -9.86 8.85
CA LEU A 26 -2.05 -9.97 8.53
C LEU A 26 -2.51 -11.41 8.76
N LEU A 27 -3.49 -11.60 9.65
CA LEU A 27 -4.03 -12.92 9.97
C LEU A 27 -5.11 -13.39 9.00
N GLN A 28 -5.65 -12.47 8.21
CA GLN A 28 -6.72 -12.71 7.25
C GLN A 28 -6.70 -11.64 6.15
N ASN A 29 -7.50 -11.87 5.11
CA ASN A 29 -7.70 -10.89 4.05
C ASN A 29 -8.11 -9.54 4.66
N THR A 30 -7.38 -8.50 4.29
CA THR A 30 -7.50 -7.18 4.90
C THR A 30 -7.72 -6.14 3.81
N ILE A 31 -8.66 -5.23 4.05
CA ILE A 31 -8.96 -4.12 3.15
C ILE A 31 -8.52 -2.82 3.82
N TRP A 32 -7.63 -2.08 3.16
CA TRP A 32 -7.36 -0.68 3.48
C TRP A 32 -8.24 0.20 2.60
N SER A 33 -9.02 1.08 3.24
CA SER A 33 -10.02 1.93 2.61
C SER A 33 -10.13 3.26 3.33
N ARG A 34 -10.65 4.29 2.66
CA ARG A 34 -10.97 5.57 3.30
C ARG A 34 -12.26 5.54 4.14
N SER A 35 -12.89 4.37 4.28
CA SER A 35 -14.10 4.23 5.09
C SER A 35 -13.80 4.54 6.56
N GLY A 36 -14.78 5.10 7.28
CA GLY A 36 -14.57 5.52 8.66
C GLY A 36 -13.59 6.70 8.86
N GLY A 37 -13.02 7.28 7.79
CA GLY A 37 -12.02 8.35 7.88
C GLY A 37 -10.58 7.85 8.09
N ALA A 38 -10.34 6.54 7.96
CA ALA A 38 -9.03 5.90 8.06
C ALA A 38 -8.10 6.34 6.91
N ASN A 39 -7.40 7.47 7.07
CA ASN A 39 -6.41 7.96 6.10
C ASN A 39 -5.54 9.07 6.72
N PRO A 40 -4.20 9.02 6.61
CA PRO A 40 -3.41 7.95 5.99
C PRO A 40 -3.26 6.72 6.90
N TYR A 41 -2.83 5.62 6.28
CA TYR A 41 -2.31 4.43 6.96
C TYR A 41 -0.83 4.64 7.26
N TYR A 42 -0.47 4.73 8.55
CA TYR A 42 0.90 4.90 9.01
C TYR A 42 1.56 3.53 9.17
N VAL A 43 2.57 3.25 8.36
CA VAL A 43 3.38 2.03 8.50
C VAL A 43 4.36 2.24 9.65
N ILE A 44 4.08 1.61 10.80
CA ILE A 44 4.86 1.77 12.04
C ILE A 44 5.77 0.58 12.33
N SER A 45 5.61 -0.51 11.58
CA SER A 45 6.52 -1.64 11.48
C SER A 45 6.26 -2.37 10.15
N ASN A 46 7.12 -3.33 9.79
CA ASN A 46 6.89 -4.14 8.60
C ASN A 46 5.48 -4.75 8.61
N VAL A 47 4.78 -4.66 7.48
CA VAL A 47 3.50 -5.33 7.25
C VAL A 47 3.78 -6.63 6.50
N TYR A 48 3.41 -7.77 7.09
CA TYR A 48 3.59 -9.07 6.47
C TYR A 48 2.27 -9.58 5.91
N VAL A 49 2.22 -9.82 4.59
CA VAL A 49 1.10 -10.47 3.91
C VAL A 49 1.50 -11.94 3.68
N PRO A 50 1.12 -12.88 4.56
CA PRO A 50 1.54 -14.27 4.45
C PRO A 50 0.84 -14.97 3.27
N ARG A 51 1.31 -16.19 2.95
CA ARG A 51 0.73 -17.02 1.89
C ARG A 51 -0.79 -17.18 2.11
N ASN A 52 -1.55 -17.17 1.02
CA ASN A 52 -3.02 -17.27 0.99
C ASN A 52 -3.78 -16.09 1.62
N VAL A 53 -3.09 -15.02 2.03
CA VAL A 53 -3.72 -13.77 2.48
C VAL A 53 -3.58 -12.70 1.41
N THR A 54 -4.65 -11.92 1.22
CA THR A 54 -4.68 -10.75 0.34
C THR A 54 -4.73 -9.47 1.15
N LEU A 55 -3.85 -8.53 0.81
CA LEU A 55 -4.01 -7.12 1.16
C LEU A 55 -4.64 -6.39 -0.03
N THR A 56 -5.83 -5.82 0.17
CA THR A 56 -6.50 -4.97 -0.82
C THR A 56 -6.40 -3.52 -0.39
N ILE A 57 -5.89 -2.66 -1.26
CA ILE A 57 -5.74 -1.22 -1.01
C ILE A 57 -6.63 -0.48 -2.01
N GLN A 58 -7.69 0.16 -1.49
CA GLN A 58 -8.70 0.80 -2.31
C GLN A 58 -8.30 2.22 -2.76
N ALA A 59 -8.99 2.71 -3.78
CA ALA A 59 -8.76 4.03 -4.37
C ALA A 59 -8.68 5.17 -3.35
N GLY A 60 -7.72 6.08 -3.55
CA GLY A 60 -7.49 7.26 -2.73
C GLY A 60 -6.85 7.01 -1.37
N VAL A 61 -6.51 5.76 -1.03
CA VAL A 61 -5.77 5.45 0.20
C VAL A 61 -4.35 6.02 0.13
N GLN A 62 -3.93 6.64 1.23
CA GLN A 62 -2.60 7.18 1.47
C GLN A 62 -1.86 6.29 2.47
N ILE A 63 -0.64 5.91 2.15
CA ILE A 63 0.21 5.00 2.93
C ILE A 63 1.53 5.69 3.19
N LEU A 64 1.80 5.95 4.47
CA LEU A 64 2.88 6.80 4.93
C LEU A 64 3.91 5.98 5.70
N PHE A 65 5.14 5.92 5.19
CA PHE A 65 6.29 5.26 5.79
C PHE A 65 7.11 6.23 6.66
N ASP A 66 6.52 6.87 7.67
CA ASP A 66 7.17 7.98 8.39
C ASP A 66 8.02 7.56 9.61
N ARG A 67 7.95 6.29 10.03
CA ARG A 67 8.50 5.85 11.32
C ARG A 67 9.71 4.94 11.26
N GLY A 68 10.29 4.75 10.08
CA GLY A 68 11.49 3.92 9.89
C GLY A 68 11.57 3.30 8.50
N ASP A 69 12.63 2.52 8.29
CA ASP A 69 12.80 1.71 7.09
C ASP A 69 11.93 0.45 7.19
N PHE A 70 10.67 0.59 6.80
CA PHE A 70 9.65 -0.46 6.84
C PHE A 70 9.16 -0.81 5.44
N GLU A 71 8.64 -2.03 5.30
CA GLU A 71 8.10 -2.53 4.03
C GLU A 71 6.73 -3.19 4.21
N ILE A 72 5.99 -3.28 3.12
CA ILE A 72 4.92 -4.25 2.94
C ILE A 72 5.53 -5.48 2.24
N LEU A 73 5.77 -6.54 3.00
CA LEU A 73 6.35 -7.79 2.52
C LEU A 73 5.25 -8.78 2.12
N VAL A 74 5.15 -9.05 0.82
CA VAL A 74 4.07 -9.84 0.22
C VAL A 74 4.57 -11.23 -0.18
N LYS A 75 4.11 -12.24 0.58
CA LYS A 75 4.19 -13.67 0.24
C LYS A 75 2.84 -14.25 -0.17
N GLY A 76 1.76 -13.57 0.19
CA GLY A 76 0.41 -13.77 -0.34
C GLY A 76 0.17 -12.87 -1.55
N PHE A 77 -0.88 -12.06 -1.52
CA PHE A 77 -1.33 -11.28 -2.67
C PHE A 77 -1.52 -9.80 -2.33
N LEU A 78 -1.27 -8.93 -3.31
CA LEU A 78 -1.46 -7.49 -3.20
C LEU A 78 -2.36 -6.99 -4.33
N HIS A 79 -3.48 -6.36 -3.97
CA HIS A 79 -4.42 -5.75 -4.91
C HIS A 79 -4.49 -4.25 -4.66
N VAL A 80 -3.77 -3.47 -5.46
CA VAL A 80 -3.86 -2.00 -5.41
C VAL A 80 -4.87 -1.53 -6.46
N GLN A 81 -6.01 -1.03 -5.97
CA GLN A 81 -7.20 -0.70 -6.74
C GLN A 81 -7.38 0.83 -6.85
N GLY A 82 -6.33 1.54 -7.22
CA GLY A 82 -6.41 2.95 -7.52
C GLY A 82 -7.28 3.24 -8.74
N THR A 83 -7.71 4.49 -8.87
CA THR A 83 -8.36 5.02 -10.08
C THR A 83 -7.65 6.28 -10.55
N ALA A 84 -7.86 6.68 -11.80
CA ALA A 84 -7.24 7.90 -12.33
C ALA A 84 -7.61 9.16 -11.52
N SER A 85 -8.84 9.23 -10.99
CA SER A 85 -9.29 10.36 -10.15
C SER A 85 -8.86 10.27 -8.70
N ASN A 86 -8.60 9.05 -8.21
CA ASN A 86 -8.21 8.79 -6.82
C ASN A 86 -7.13 7.69 -6.81
N PRO A 87 -5.87 8.04 -7.13
CA PRO A 87 -4.78 7.08 -7.11
C PRO A 87 -4.49 6.65 -5.66
N VAL A 88 -3.88 5.47 -5.51
CA VAL A 88 -3.29 5.05 -4.23
C VAL A 88 -1.91 5.68 -4.10
N GLN A 89 -1.58 6.26 -2.94
CA GLN A 89 -0.33 6.97 -2.73
C GLN A 89 0.52 6.26 -1.68
N PHE A 90 1.72 5.81 -2.07
CA PHE A 90 2.77 5.31 -1.17
C PHE A 90 3.84 6.38 -1.09
N TYR A 91 4.16 6.88 0.11
CA TYR A 91 5.09 8.00 0.22
C TYR A 91 5.94 8.05 1.49
N ASN A 92 7.04 8.82 1.40
CA ASN A 92 8.06 9.05 2.42
C ASN A 92 8.99 7.84 2.61
N GLY A 93 9.27 7.42 3.84
CA GLY A 93 10.20 6.32 4.12
C GLY A 93 11.62 6.79 4.43
N ALA A 94 12.43 5.85 4.88
CA ALA A 94 13.84 6.10 5.14
C ALA A 94 14.65 6.10 3.82
N ALA A 95 15.53 7.09 3.66
CA ALA A 95 16.48 7.18 2.56
C ALA A 95 17.69 6.23 2.72
N THR A 96 17.50 5.05 3.32
CA THR A 96 18.59 4.11 3.67
C THR A 96 18.92 3.13 2.55
N ASN A 97 18.05 2.99 1.55
CA ASN A 97 18.13 2.01 0.46
C ASN A 97 18.17 0.54 0.90
N THR A 98 17.78 0.23 2.13
CA THR A 98 17.80 -1.13 2.69
C THR A 98 16.51 -1.90 2.45
N LYS A 99 15.35 -1.24 2.48
CA LYS A 99 14.06 -1.84 2.11
C LYS A 99 13.31 -1.01 1.08
N TRP A 100 12.32 -1.65 0.49
CA TRP A 100 11.37 -1.08 -0.44
C TRP A 100 10.03 -0.86 0.25
N MET A 101 9.23 0.09 -0.22
CA MET A 101 7.87 0.28 0.29
C MET A 101 7.04 -0.99 0.10
N VAL A 102 7.19 -1.66 -1.05
CA VAL A 102 6.54 -2.95 -1.35
C VAL A 102 7.57 -3.94 -1.87
N THR A 103 7.61 -5.13 -1.26
CA THR A 103 8.46 -6.25 -1.67
C THR A 103 7.61 -7.48 -1.92
N LEU A 104 7.67 -8.07 -3.13
CA LEU A 104 7.06 -9.36 -3.45
C LEU A 104 8.13 -10.45 -3.48
N GLN A 105 7.89 -11.54 -2.74
CA GLN A 105 8.74 -12.72 -2.72
C GLN A 105 7.96 -14.00 -2.42
N SER A 106 8.41 -15.13 -2.98
CA SER A 106 7.79 -16.45 -2.77
C SER A 106 6.27 -16.49 -3.05
N THR A 107 5.81 -15.77 -4.07
CA THR A 107 4.39 -15.63 -4.41
C THR A 107 4.08 -15.89 -5.89
N ASN A 108 2.82 -16.23 -6.18
CA ASN A 108 2.27 -16.20 -7.54
C ASN A 108 1.91 -14.75 -7.89
N LEU A 109 2.76 -14.11 -8.68
CA LEU A 109 2.64 -12.72 -9.10
C LEU A 109 1.36 -12.47 -9.91
N SER A 110 0.87 -13.45 -10.67
CA SER A 110 -0.37 -13.32 -11.47
C SER A 110 -1.63 -13.15 -10.61
N ALA A 111 -1.56 -13.42 -9.31
CA ALA A 111 -2.65 -13.18 -8.37
C ALA A 111 -2.59 -11.78 -7.72
N SER A 112 -1.59 -10.96 -8.06
CA SER A 112 -1.40 -9.59 -7.58
C SER A 112 -1.47 -8.60 -8.73
N PHE A 113 -1.85 -7.36 -8.43
CA PHE A 113 -1.84 -6.27 -9.41
C PHE A 113 -1.71 -4.92 -8.73
N ILE A 114 -1.14 -3.96 -9.46
CA ILE A 114 -1.06 -2.56 -9.05
C ILE A 114 -1.64 -1.68 -10.15
N ASN A 115 -2.71 -0.96 -9.85
CA ASN A 115 -3.36 -0.05 -10.79
C ASN A 115 -3.51 1.35 -10.19
N ASN A 116 -3.19 2.39 -10.98
CA ASN A 116 -3.28 3.80 -10.62
C ASN A 116 -2.66 4.11 -9.24
N ALA A 117 -1.38 3.79 -9.08
CA ALA A 117 -0.62 4.09 -7.87
C ALA A 117 0.43 5.17 -8.12
N ILE A 118 0.82 5.87 -7.07
CA ILE A 118 1.94 6.80 -7.07
C ILE A 118 2.86 6.40 -5.91
N PHE A 119 4.12 6.12 -6.23
CA PHE A 119 5.19 5.94 -5.27
C PHE A 119 6.04 7.21 -5.24
N THR A 120 6.30 7.76 -4.06
CA THR A 120 7.11 8.97 -3.89
C THR A 120 8.06 8.76 -2.72
N GLY A 121 9.38 8.87 -2.94
CA GLY A 121 10.34 8.48 -1.92
C GLY A 121 10.45 9.44 -0.72
N PRO A 122 11.59 9.39 0.00
CA PRO A 122 12.90 8.96 -0.50
C PRO A 122 13.16 7.44 -0.48
N GLN A 123 12.29 6.63 0.13
CA GLN A 123 12.44 5.18 0.10
C GLN A 123 12.12 4.59 -1.28
N LYS A 124 12.77 3.48 -1.66
CA LYS A 124 12.52 2.83 -2.95
C LYS A 124 11.10 2.25 -3.05
N GLY A 125 10.52 2.23 -4.25
CA GLY A 125 9.11 1.95 -4.49
C GLY A 125 8.72 0.47 -4.42
N LEU A 126 8.99 -0.29 -5.50
CA LEU A 126 8.56 -1.68 -5.65
C LEU A 126 9.71 -2.64 -5.98
N GLN A 127 9.83 -3.73 -5.21
CA GLN A 127 10.76 -4.82 -5.50
C GLN A 127 10.06 -6.15 -5.74
N ILE A 128 10.51 -6.89 -6.75
CA ILE A 128 10.28 -8.33 -6.87
C ILE A 128 11.63 -9.03 -6.63
N THR A 129 11.76 -9.71 -5.51
CA THR A 129 13.04 -10.32 -5.11
C THR A 129 12.98 -11.85 -5.10
N THR A 130 14.14 -12.49 -5.22
CA THR A 130 14.26 -13.94 -5.08
C THR A 130 13.90 -14.36 -3.66
N ALA A 131 13.24 -15.50 -3.55
CA ALA A 131 12.97 -16.08 -2.26
C ALA A 131 14.28 -16.64 -1.65
N LEU A 132 14.38 -16.61 -0.32
CA LEU A 132 15.47 -17.24 0.43
C LEU A 132 15.61 -18.73 0.04
N ALA A 133 16.82 -19.27 0.19
CA ALA A 133 17.12 -20.67 -0.11
C ALA A 133 16.13 -21.61 0.59
N GLY A 134 15.61 -22.59 -0.16
CA GLY A 134 14.62 -23.55 0.32
C GLY A 134 13.16 -23.06 0.30
N LEU A 135 12.90 -21.79 -0.04
CA LEU A 135 11.54 -21.29 -0.27
C LEU A 135 11.18 -21.33 -1.77
N PRO A 136 9.90 -21.54 -2.11
CA PRO A 136 9.44 -21.43 -3.49
C PRO A 136 9.75 -20.06 -4.07
N GLN A 137 10.24 -20.01 -5.31
CA GLN A 137 10.47 -18.75 -6.02
C GLN A 137 9.15 -18.14 -6.49
N ASN A 138 9.20 -16.87 -6.90
CA ASN A 138 8.04 -16.23 -7.52
C ASN A 138 7.66 -16.94 -8.83
N THR A 139 6.37 -16.98 -9.14
CA THR A 139 5.84 -17.48 -10.42
C THR A 139 4.87 -16.46 -11.02
N GLY A 140 4.55 -16.60 -12.31
CA GLY A 140 3.57 -15.72 -12.97
C GLY A 140 4.09 -14.32 -13.29
N VAL A 141 3.16 -13.40 -13.55
CA VAL A 141 3.45 -12.03 -14.00
C VAL A 141 2.72 -11.03 -13.10
N LEU A 142 3.44 -10.06 -12.53
CA LEU A 142 2.80 -8.94 -11.84
C LEU A 142 2.38 -7.90 -12.89
N VAL A 143 1.10 -7.52 -12.86
CA VAL A 143 0.60 -6.43 -13.69
C VAL A 143 0.70 -5.11 -12.92
N VAL A 144 1.47 -4.15 -13.46
CA VAL A 144 1.59 -2.78 -12.95
C VAL A 144 1.12 -1.83 -14.04
N GLN A 145 0.03 -1.10 -13.79
CA GLN A 145 -0.64 -0.25 -14.78
C GLN A 145 -0.89 1.14 -14.22
N ASN A 146 -0.76 2.16 -15.08
CA ASN A 146 -1.05 3.57 -14.76
C ASN A 146 -0.35 4.05 -13.48
N THR A 147 0.86 3.56 -13.22
CA THR A 147 1.57 3.78 -11.96
C THR A 147 2.79 4.65 -12.19
N VAL A 148 3.02 5.61 -11.29
CA VAL A 148 4.10 6.59 -11.36
C VAL A 148 5.07 6.38 -10.21
N PHE A 149 6.38 6.45 -10.51
CA PHE A 149 7.46 6.40 -9.53
C PHE A 149 8.19 7.75 -9.55
N LEU A 150 8.16 8.46 -8.43
CA LEU A 150 8.77 9.77 -8.21
C LEU A 150 9.85 9.70 -7.12
N GLU A 151 10.82 10.60 -7.17
CA GLU A 151 11.78 10.87 -6.07
C GLU A 151 12.46 9.61 -5.50
N ASN A 152 13.47 9.08 -6.18
CA ASN A 152 14.21 7.87 -5.75
C ASN A 152 13.37 6.58 -5.63
N THR A 153 12.12 6.58 -6.12
CA THR A 153 11.35 5.35 -6.29
C THR A 153 11.57 4.77 -7.69
N SER A 154 11.55 3.45 -7.76
CA SER A 154 11.67 2.69 -9.01
C SER A 154 10.92 1.36 -8.85
N ILE A 155 10.95 0.55 -9.91
CA ILE A 155 10.65 -0.87 -9.85
C ILE A 155 11.95 -1.63 -10.15
N GLU A 156 12.33 -2.58 -9.29
CA GLU A 156 13.46 -3.48 -9.55
C GLU A 156 13.04 -4.94 -9.36
N SER A 157 13.50 -5.80 -10.27
CA SER A 157 13.39 -7.25 -10.12
C SER A 157 14.77 -7.86 -9.99
N ASN A 158 15.06 -8.47 -8.84
CA ASN A 158 16.31 -9.20 -8.59
C ASN A 158 16.15 -10.71 -8.86
N ALA A 159 15.29 -11.05 -9.83
CA ALA A 159 15.09 -12.44 -10.23
C ALA A 159 16.45 -13.05 -10.61
N TYR A 160 16.73 -14.24 -10.05
CA TYR A 160 17.93 -15.01 -10.32
C TYR A 160 18.15 -15.04 -11.84
N LYS A 161 19.26 -14.49 -12.33
CA LYS A 161 19.73 -14.77 -13.70
C LYS A 161 20.13 -16.24 -13.71
N ASN A 162 19.22 -17.12 -14.12
CA ASN A 162 19.60 -18.46 -14.52
C ASN A 162 20.24 -18.35 -15.91
N GLY A 163 21.57 -18.51 -15.97
CA GLY A 163 22.34 -18.67 -17.21
C GLY A 163 22.67 -17.37 -17.91
#